data_AF-A0A2U3AP84-F1
#
_entry.id   AF-A0A2U3AP84-F1
#
_cell.length_a   1.000
_cell.length_b   1.000
_cell.length_c   1.000
_cell.angle_alpha   90.00
_cell.angle_beta   90.00
_cell.angle_gamma   90.00
#
_symmetry.space_group_name_H-M   'P 1'
#
loop_
_entity.id
_entity.type
_entity.pdbx_description
1 polymer ?
#
loop_
_entity_poly.entity_id
_entity_poly.type
_entity_poly.pdbx_seq_one_letter_code
_entity_poly.pdbx_strand_id
1 'polypeptide(L)' 'MANLEKQIDLTKDAVYIVRGGKLIQIDNPPLGFGKQEISWQDGKPTHVDFKYSRKL' A
#
# COMPACT_ATOMS: atom_id res chain seq x y z
N MET A 1 26.61 5.84 0.27
CA MET A 1 25.59 5.14 1.08
C MET A 1 24.22 5.54 0.55
N ALA A 2 23.26 4.62 0.45
CA ALA A 2 21.90 4.99 0.02
C ALA A 2 21.16 5.64 1.19
N ASN A 3 20.52 6.79 0.94
CA ASN A 3 19.62 7.40 1.91
C ASN A 3 18.32 6.57 1.96
N LEU A 4 18.04 5.95 3.12
CA LEU A 4 16.88 5.10 3.37
C LEU A 4 15.65 5.87 3.85
N GLU A 5 15.79 7.17 4.12
CA GLU A 5 14.69 8.04 4.47
C GLU A 5 13.97 8.52 3.20
N LYS A 6 12.64 8.59 3.28
CA LYS A 6 11.77 9.07 2.19
C LYS A 6 10.81 10.11 2.73
N GLN A 7 10.57 11.15 1.94
CA GLN A 7 9.56 12.17 2.23
C GLN A 7 8.21 11.71 1.69
N ILE A 8 7.15 11.92 2.49
CA ILE A 8 5.77 11.61 2.12
C ILE A 8 4.99 12.93 2.06
N ASP A 9 4.29 13.16 0.96
CA ASP A 9 3.41 14.30 0.77
C ASP A 9 2.08 14.04 1.50
N LEU A 10 1.88 14.74 2.63
CA LEU A 10 0.69 14.57 3.48
C LEU A 10 -0.57 15.22 2.90
N THR A 11 -0.50 15.88 1.75
CA THR A 11 -1.68 16.43 1.05
C THR A 11 -2.40 15.41 0.17
N LYS A 12 -1.84 14.19 0.04
CA LYS A 12 -2.37 13.12 -0.81
C LYS A 12 -2.77 11.92 0.02
N ASP A 13 -3.98 11.43 -0.23
CA ASP A 13 -4.43 10.15 0.30
C ASP A 13 -3.70 9.01 -0.41
N ALA A 14 -2.93 8.22 0.34
CA ALA A 14 -2.15 7.11 -0.20
C ALA A 14 -1.87 6.03 0.84
N VAL A 15 -1.62 4.81 0.37
CA VAL A 15 -1.12 3.69 1.19
C VAL A 15 0.29 3.34 0.71
N TYR A 16 1.20 3.18 1.67
CA TYR A 16 2.58 2.80 1.39
C TYR A 16 2.98 1.55 2.18
N ILE A 17 3.79 0.69 1.56
CA ILE A 17 4.44 -0.46 2.19
C ILE A 17 5.94 -0.21 2.26
N VAL A 18 6.52 -0.32 3.45
CA VAL A 18 7.97 -0.31 3.64
C VAL A 18 8.48 -1.75 3.64
N ARG A 19 9.30 -2.13 2.66
CA ARG A 19 9.87 -3.48 2.57
C ARG A 19 11.27 -3.47 1.96
N GLY A 20 12.25 -4.03 2.69
CA GLY A 20 13.62 -4.19 2.19
C GLY A 20 14.29 -2.86 1.82
N GLY A 21 14.07 -1.82 2.62
CA GLY A 21 14.63 -0.48 2.38
C GLY A 21 13.95 0.31 1.25
N LYS A 22 12.79 -0.14 0.76
CA LYS A 22 12.00 0.54 -0.27
C LYS A 22 10.65 0.97 0.29
N LEU A 23 10.21 2.18 -0.08
CA LEU A 23 8.84 2.65 0.10
C LEU A 23 8.08 2.35 -1.20
N ILE A 24 7.08 1.48 -1.13
CA ILE A 24 6.27 1.04 -2.26
C ILE A 24 4.90 1.68 -2.10
N GLN A 25 4.51 2.57 -3.01
CA GLN A 25 3.15 3.09 -3.04
C GLN A 25 2.21 2.03 -3.63
N ILE A 26 1.06 1.85 -2.99
CA ILE A 26 0.03 0.91 -3.44
C ILE A 26 -1.03 1.68 -4.21
N ASP A 27 -1.45 1.13 -5.35
CA ASP A 27 -2.50 1.70 -6.17
C ASP A 27 -3.79 1.86 -5.37
N ASN A 28 -4.54 2.93 -5.61
CA ASN A 28 -5.86 3.10 -5.05
C ASN A 28 -6.89 2.21 -5.77
N PRO A 29 -8.01 1.87 -5.12
CA PRO A 29 -9.17 1.27 -5.77
C PRO A 29 -9.56 2.02 -7.08
N PRO A 30 -9.67 1.35 -8.24
CA PRO A 30 -9.89 1.97 -9.57
C PRO A 30 -11.23 2.71 -9.73
N LEU A 31 -12.12 2.65 -8.73
CA LEU A 31 -13.40 3.38 -8.71
C LEU A 31 -13.55 4.26 -7.45
N GLY A 32 -12.49 4.43 -6.66
CA GLY A 32 -12.54 5.16 -5.39
C GLY A 32 -13.21 4.41 -4.22
N PHE A 33 -13.75 3.22 -4.47
CA PHE A 33 -14.38 2.36 -3.46
C PHE A 33 -13.75 0.98 -3.45
N GLY A 34 -13.48 0.42 -2.28
CA GLY A 34 -12.95 -0.92 -2.14
C GLY A 34 -12.30 -1.15 -0.78
N LYS A 35 -11.74 -2.35 -0.60
CA LYS A 35 -10.91 -2.72 0.55
C LYS A 35 -9.57 -3.25 0.04
N GLN A 36 -8.51 -2.97 0.79
CA GLN A 36 -7.20 -3.56 0.60
C GLN A 36 -6.88 -4.41 1.83
N GLU A 37 -6.37 -5.60 1.62
CA GLU A 37 -5.87 -6.47 2.68
C GLU A 37 -4.38 -6.74 2.45
N ILE A 38 -3.55 -6.49 3.46
CA ILE A 38 -2.11 -6.73 3.40
C ILE A 38 -1.80 -8.02 4.15
N SER A 39 -1.25 -9.00 3.45
CA SER A 39 -0.82 -10.26 4.05
C SER A 39 0.62 -10.17 4.55
N TRP A 40 0.83 -10.57 5.80
CA TRP A 40 2.14 -10.63 6.45
C TRP A 40 2.58 -12.07 6.66
N GLN A 41 3.84 -12.37 6.33
CA GLN A 41 4.47 -13.67 6.58
C GLN A 41 5.90 -13.42 7.07
N ASP A 42 6.34 -14.14 8.10
CA ASP A 42 7.66 -13.98 8.73
C ASP A 42 8.02 -12.52 9.06
N GLY A 43 7.02 -11.76 9.55
CA GLY A 43 7.17 -10.35 9.91
C GLY A 43 7.35 -9.40 8.71
N LYS A 44 7.09 -9.85 7.48
CA LYS A 44 7.23 -9.05 6.26
C LYS A 44 5.91 -8.95 5.49
N PRO A 45 5.58 -7.79 4.91
CA PRO A 45 4.45 -7.66 3.99
C PRO A 45 4.77 -8.36 2.66
N THR A 46 3.86 -9.23 2.22
CA THR A 46 4.09 -10.13 1.07
C THR A 46 3.15 -9.86 -0.09
N HIS A 47 1.85 -9.71 0.19
CA HIS A 47 0.80 -9.56 -0.81
C HIS A 47 -0.14 -8.41 -0.43
N VAL A 48 -0.76 -7.82 -1.45
CA VAL A 48 -1.87 -6.87 -1.29
C VAL A 48 -3.01 -7.38 -2.14
N ASP A 49 -4.12 -7.71 -1.49
CA ASP A 49 -5.34 -8.14 -2.17
C ASP A 49 -6.32 -6.97 -2.25
N PHE A 50 -6.91 -6.80 -3.43
CA PHE A 50 -7.92 -5.79 -3.68
C PHE A 50 -9.30 -6.45 -3.74
N LYS A 51 -10.21 -5.96 -2.89
CA LYS A 51 -11.59 -6.45 -2.83
C LYS A 51 -12.55 -5.33 -3.20
N TYR A 52 -13.44 -5.63 -4.14
CA TYR A 52 -14.49 -4.72 -4.58
C TYR A 52 -15.85 -5.38 -4.38
N SER A 53 -16.82 -4.59 -3.94
CA SER A 53 -18.21 -4.99 -3.91
C SER A 53 -19.02 -3.99 -4.72
N ARG A 54 -19.98 -4.52 -5.49
CA ARG A 54 -20.99 -3.72 -6.17
C ARG A 54 -22.31 -3.93 -5.45
N LYS A 55 -22.98 -2.85 -5.06
CA LYS A 55 -24.36 -2.92 -4.60
C LYS A 55 -25.26 -3.29 -5.79
N LEU A 56 -26.13 -4.28 -5.60
CA LEU A 56 -27.16 -4.65 -6.58
C LEU A 56 -28.28 -3.61 -6.60
#